data_AF-A0AAN4ATE0-F1
#
_entry.id   AF-A0AAN4ATE0-F1
#
_cell.length_a   1.000
_cell.length_b   1.000
_cell.length_c   1.000
_cell.angle_alpha   90.00
_cell.angle_beta   90.00
_cell.angle_gamma   90.00
#
_symmetry.space_group_name_H-M   'P 1'
#
loop_
_entity.id
_entity.type
_entity.pdbx_description
1 polymer ?
#
loop_
_entity_poly.entity_id
_entity_poly.type
_entity_poly.pdbx_seq_one_letter_code
_entity_poly.pdbx_strand_id
1 'polypeptide(L)'
;MTYLYELLKQLISSLLLSVDSVVQNFGISIIIATIIVRIILLPLTLKQDKSMKAMKKIQPELEALKEKYGNDKQLLNQKTMELYQKHKVNPAGGCLPLIIQLPILFALFGVLRGGIIPEDSKFLWLELTKPDPFYIFPLLNGAVSFFQQKLMGNSDNPQMKNMMYMFPIMMIFISYKMPGGLQLYWLTSSLTAVLQQYFIMKKGD
;
A
#
# COMPACT_ATOMS: atom_id res chain seq x y z
N MET A 1 -1.10 20.78 -6.21
CA MET A 1 -1.00 19.86 -5.04
C MET A 1 -2.05 20.17 -3.99
N THR A 2 -2.26 21.42 -3.59
CA THR A 2 -3.27 21.81 -2.57
C THR A 2 -4.70 21.41 -2.93
N TYR A 3 -5.15 21.64 -4.17
CA TYR A 3 -6.52 21.28 -4.60
C TYR A 3 -6.81 19.79 -4.52
N LEU A 4 -5.88 18.93 -4.95
CA LEU A 4 -6.06 17.47 -4.89
C LEU A 4 -6.14 17.00 -3.44
N TYR A 5 -5.29 17.54 -2.57
CA TYR A 5 -5.30 17.22 -1.14
C TYR A 5 -6.64 17.61 -0.50
N GLU A 6 -7.12 18.83 -0.72
CA GLU A 6 -8.40 19.29 -0.15
C GLU A 6 -9.59 18.48 -0.69
N LEU A 7 -9.59 18.18 -2.00
CA LEU A 7 -10.61 17.33 -2.60
C LEU A 7 -10.63 15.94 -1.95
N LEU A 8 -9.46 15.28 -1.85
CA LEU A 8 -9.36 13.96 -1.23
C LEU A 8 -9.78 14.00 0.24
N LYS A 9 -9.35 15.02 0.98
CA LYS A 9 -9.74 15.19 2.39
C LYS A 9 -11.25 15.35 2.51
N GLN A 10 -11.89 16.17 1.67
CA GLN A 10 -13.34 16.35 1.67
C GLN A 10 -14.09 15.06 1.33
N LEU A 11 -13.63 14.33 0.31
CA LEU A 11 -14.23 13.05 -0.09
C LEU A 11 -14.12 12.00 1.03
N ILE A 12 -12.95 11.87 1.64
CA ILE A 12 -12.73 10.93 2.75
C ILE A 12 -13.59 11.32 3.96
N SER A 13 -13.64 12.59 4.34
CA SER A 13 -14.49 13.08 5.43
C SER A 13 -15.97 12.79 5.17
N SER A 14 -16.45 13.10 3.97
CA SER A 14 -17.85 12.88 3.60
C SER A 14 -18.21 11.39 3.64
N LEU A 15 -17.36 10.53 3.09
CA LEU A 15 -17.55 9.08 3.15
C LEU A 15 -17.55 8.59 4.60
N LEU A 16 -16.58 9.01 5.41
CA LEU A 16 -16.44 8.57 6.79
C LEU A 16 -17.67 8.96 7.63
N LEU A 17 -18.11 10.21 7.56
CA LEU A 17 -19.29 10.70 8.28
C LEU A 17 -20.58 10.02 7.81
N SER A 18 -20.69 9.74 6.51
CA SER A 18 -21.85 9.02 5.97
C SER A 18 -21.95 7.61 6.54
N VAL A 19 -20.83 6.89 6.61
CA VAL A 19 -20.78 5.57 7.23
C VAL A 19 -21.05 5.66 8.74
N ASP A 20 -20.46 6.64 9.40
CA ASP A 20 -20.60 6.82 10.84
C ASP A 20 -22.02 7.17 11.27
N SER A 21 -22.77 7.90 10.45
CA SER A 21 -24.19 8.19 10.74
C SER A 21 -25.06 6.94 10.90
N VAL A 22 -24.63 5.81 10.31
CA VAL A 22 -25.31 4.51 10.42
C VAL A 22 -24.71 3.65 11.52
N VAL A 23 -23.38 3.58 11.59
CA VAL A 23 -22.66 2.62 12.46
C VAL A 23 -22.39 3.17 13.86
N GLN A 24 -22.31 4.50 14.00
CA GLN A 24 -22.02 5.23 15.24
C GLN A 24 -20.75 4.75 15.96
N ASN A 25 -19.72 4.39 15.18
CA ASN A 25 -18.43 4.00 15.70
C ASN A 25 -17.33 4.32 14.67
N PHE A 26 -16.56 5.38 14.94
CA PHE A 26 -15.54 5.86 14.01
C PHE A 26 -14.48 4.81 13.64
N GLY A 27 -14.18 3.85 14.52
CA GLY A 27 -13.26 2.76 14.23
C GLY A 27 -13.80 1.84 13.14
N ILE A 28 -15.05 1.37 13.32
CA ILE A 28 -15.74 0.56 12.32
C ILE A 28 -15.98 1.38 11.05
N SER A 29 -16.30 2.67 11.17
CA SER A 29 -16.48 3.59 10.04
C SER A 29 -15.21 3.70 9.20
N ILE A 30 -14.02 3.79 9.81
CA ILE A 30 -12.73 3.74 9.11
C ILE A 30 -12.58 2.42 8.36
N ILE A 31 -12.88 1.28 8.99
CA ILE A 31 -12.76 -0.05 8.35
C ILE A 31 -13.64 -0.13 7.10
N ILE A 32 -14.92 0.19 7.24
CA ILE A 32 -15.90 0.12 6.14
C ILE A 32 -15.53 1.10 5.03
N ALA A 33 -15.20 2.35 5.36
CA ALA A 33 -14.78 3.34 4.37
C ALA A 33 -13.53 2.87 3.60
N THR A 34 -12.57 2.24 4.30
CA THR A 34 -11.37 1.67 3.67
C THR A 34 -11.72 0.58 2.66
N ILE A 35 -12.62 -0.34 3.02
CA ILE A 35 -13.06 -1.42 2.14
C ILE A 35 -13.78 -0.85 0.91
N ILE A 36 -14.65 0.15 1.09
CA ILE A 36 -15.33 0.84 -0.02
C ILE A 36 -14.32 1.45 -0.98
N VAL A 37 -13.33 2.21 -0.47
CA VAL A 37 -12.27 2.80 -1.31
C VAL A 37 -11.50 1.70 -2.05
N ARG A 38 -11.17 0.59 -1.39
CA ARG A 38 -10.48 -0.55 -2.01
C ARG A 38 -11.31 -1.18 -3.14
N ILE A 39 -12.62 -1.31 -2.96
CA ILE A 39 -13.52 -1.82 -4.01
C ILE A 39 -13.55 -0.86 -5.20
N ILE A 40 -13.65 0.46 -4.97
CA ILE A 40 -13.62 1.47 -6.04
C ILE A 40 -12.28 1.42 -6.81
N LEU A 41 -11.17 1.20 -6.11
CA LEU A 41 -9.83 1.11 -6.70
C LEU A 41 -9.50 -0.27 -7.30
N LEU A 42 -10.34 -1.29 -7.07
CA LEU A 42 -10.14 -2.64 -7.57
C LEU A 42 -9.78 -2.74 -9.07
N PRO A 43 -10.49 -2.11 -10.02
CA PRO A 43 -10.14 -2.20 -11.44
C PRO A 43 -8.74 -1.64 -11.73
N LEU A 44 -8.31 -0.60 -11.01
CA LEU A 44 -6.97 -0.05 -11.12
C LEU A 44 -5.93 -1.01 -10.56
N THR A 45 -6.20 -1.60 -9.39
CA THR A 45 -5.30 -2.58 -8.77
C THR A 45 -5.16 -3.86 -9.61
N LEU A 46 -6.22 -4.30 -10.30
CA LEU A 46 -6.15 -5.44 -11.24
C LEU A 46 -5.23 -5.13 -12.44
N LYS A 47 -5.30 -3.92 -12.99
CA LYS A 47 -4.37 -3.48 -14.05
C LYS A 47 -2.92 -3.44 -13.55
N GLN A 48 -2.70 -3.00 -12.31
CA GLN A 48 -1.38 -3.01 -11.66
C GLN A 48 -0.82 -4.43 -11.51
N ASP A 49 -1.63 -5.37 -10.99
CA ASP A 49 -1.21 -6.77 -10.83
C ASP A 49 -0.82 -7.39 -12.18
N LYS A 50 -1.58 -7.12 -13.25
CA LYS A 50 -1.22 -7.55 -14.61
C LYS A 50 0.15 -7.00 -15.06
N SER A 51 0.43 -5.73 -14.79
CA SER A 51 1.74 -5.12 -15.09
C SER A 51 2.86 -5.78 -14.27
N MET A 52 2.61 -6.08 -13.00
CA MET A 52 3.59 -6.74 -12.12
C MET A 52 3.89 -8.17 -12.54
N LYS A 53 2.87 -8.92 -12.95
CA LYS A 53 3.06 -10.26 -13.53
C LYS A 53 3.90 -10.22 -14.80
N ALA A 54 3.71 -9.23 -15.67
CA ALA A 54 4.55 -9.04 -16.85
C ALA A 54 6.01 -8.71 -16.48
N MET A 55 6.23 -7.86 -15.48
CA MET A 55 7.57 -7.59 -14.93
C MET A 55 8.24 -8.85 -14.37
N LYS A 56 7.48 -9.70 -13.66
CA LYS A 56 8.01 -10.96 -13.11
C LYS A 56 8.43 -11.93 -14.21
N LYS A 57 7.69 -11.98 -15.34
CA LYS A 57 8.03 -12.85 -16.48
C LYS A 57 9.38 -12.53 -17.13
N ILE A 58 9.76 -11.25 -17.16
CA ILE A 58 11.03 -10.79 -17.75
C ILE A 58 12.20 -10.79 -16.75
N GLN A 59 11.95 -11.12 -15.49
CA GLN A 59 12.97 -11.18 -14.45
C GLN A 59 14.20 -12.05 -14.81
N PRO A 60 14.07 -13.27 -15.35
CA PRO A 60 15.24 -14.08 -15.72
C PRO A 60 16.09 -13.42 -16.82
N GLU A 61 15.47 -12.72 -17.77
CA GLU A 61 16.20 -11.97 -18.80
C GLU A 61 16.94 -10.76 -18.19
N LEU A 62 16.36 -10.10 -17.18
CA LEU A 62 17.03 -9.03 -16.42
C LEU A 62 18.23 -9.55 -15.64
N GLU A 63 18.14 -10.75 -15.07
CA GLU A 63 19.23 -11.39 -14.34
C GLU A 63 20.38 -11.76 -15.30
N ALA A 64 20.05 -12.33 -16.47
CA ALA A 64 21.04 -12.61 -17.51
C ALA A 64 21.75 -11.34 -18.03
N LEU A 65 21.04 -10.21 -18.15
CA LEU A 65 21.66 -8.92 -18.49
C LEU A 65 22.63 -8.45 -17.41
N LYS A 66 22.28 -8.62 -16.13
CA LYS A 66 23.15 -8.27 -15.01
C LYS A 66 24.41 -9.13 -14.97
N GLU A 67 24.31 -10.42 -15.25
CA GLU A 67 25.48 -11.31 -15.35
C GLU A 67 26.39 -10.92 -16.51
N LYS A 68 25.82 -10.57 -17.67
CA LYS A 68 26.59 -10.24 -18.87
C LYS A 68 27.22 -8.85 -18.86
N TYR A 69 26.52 -7.86 -18.30
CA TYR A 69 26.91 -6.45 -18.39
C TYR A 69 27.11 -5.78 -17.02
N GLY A 70 27.14 -6.54 -15.92
CA GLY A 70 27.23 -6.00 -14.55
C GLY A 70 28.43 -5.10 -14.28
N ASN A 71 29.53 -5.30 -15.03
CA ASN A 71 30.74 -4.48 -14.94
C ASN A 71 30.60 -3.10 -15.59
N ASP A 72 29.68 -2.94 -16.55
CA ASP A 72 29.40 -1.67 -17.22
C ASP A 72 27.98 -1.21 -16.88
N LYS A 73 27.89 -0.35 -15.86
CA LYS A 73 26.60 0.18 -15.39
C LYS A 73 25.85 0.96 -16.46
N GLN A 74 26.54 1.66 -17.37
CA GLN A 74 25.88 2.42 -18.41
C GLN A 74 25.25 1.49 -19.44
N LEU A 75 26.02 0.50 -19.91
CA LEU A 75 25.55 -0.49 -20.87
C LEU A 75 24.43 -1.36 -20.27
N LEU A 76 24.56 -1.77 -19.00
CA LEU A 76 23.51 -2.50 -18.29
C LEU A 76 22.20 -1.72 -18.23
N ASN A 77 22.25 -0.43 -17.89
CA ASN A 77 21.06 0.41 -17.83
C ASN A 77 20.40 0.56 -19.21
N GLN A 78 21.20 0.76 -20.26
CA GLN A 78 20.71 0.84 -21.63
C GLN A 78 20.02 -0.47 -22.05
N LYS A 79 20.67 -1.62 -21.86
CA LYS A 79 20.11 -2.92 -22.22
C LYS A 79 18.88 -3.30 -21.40
N THR A 80 18.85 -2.91 -20.13
CA THR A 80 17.67 -3.07 -19.27
C THR A 80 16.48 -2.28 -19.81
N MET A 81 16.69 -1.03 -20.24
CA MET A 81 15.62 -0.21 -20.81
C MET A 81 15.17 -0.73 -22.18
N GLU A 82 16.08 -1.18 -23.04
CA GLU A 82 15.77 -1.84 -24.31
C GLU A 82 14.91 -3.10 -24.08
N LEU A 83 15.22 -3.89 -23.04
CA LEU A 83 14.45 -5.07 -22.67
C LEU A 83 13.02 -4.70 -22.24
N TYR A 84 12.86 -3.67 -21.39
CA TYR A 84 11.54 -3.17 -21.00
C TYR A 84 10.71 -2.71 -22.20
N GLN A 85 11.33 -2.01 -23.16
CA GLN A 85 10.65 -1.57 -24.39
C GLN A 85 10.27 -2.76 -25.28
N LYS A 86 11.18 -3.73 -25.47
CA LYS A 86 10.95 -4.92 -26.29
C LYS A 86 9.76 -5.73 -25.80
N HIS A 87 9.63 -5.89 -24.48
CA HIS A 87 8.52 -6.62 -23.85
C HIS A 87 7.31 -5.72 -23.53
N LYS A 88 7.37 -4.42 -23.85
CA LYS A 88 6.33 -3.40 -23.59
C LYS A 88 5.89 -3.37 -22.12
N VAL A 89 6.84 -3.52 -21.20
CA VAL A 89 6.58 -3.52 -19.75
C VAL A 89 7.04 -2.19 -19.15
N ASN A 90 6.25 -1.62 -18.24
CA ASN A 90 6.59 -0.38 -17.55
C ASN A 90 7.13 -0.67 -16.13
N PRO A 91 8.40 -0.33 -15.81
CA PRO A 91 8.97 -0.54 -14.48
C PRO A 91 8.26 0.28 -13.38
N ALA A 92 7.63 1.41 -13.73
CA ALA A 92 6.86 2.21 -12.78
C ALA A 92 5.55 1.54 -12.31
N GLY A 93 5.12 0.45 -12.97
CA GLY A 93 3.94 -0.30 -12.56
C GLY A 93 4.03 -0.85 -11.14
N GLY A 94 5.25 -1.11 -10.63
CA GLY A 94 5.46 -1.67 -9.29
C GLY A 94 5.45 -0.67 -8.14
N CYS A 95 5.75 0.60 -8.37
CA CYS A 95 5.66 1.64 -7.34
C CYS A 95 4.31 2.37 -7.37
N LEU A 96 3.48 2.14 -8.40
CA LEU A 96 2.18 2.78 -8.56
C LEU A 96 1.24 2.61 -7.34
N PRO A 97 1.20 1.46 -6.63
CA PRO A 97 0.41 1.33 -5.40
C PRO A 97 0.81 2.34 -4.32
N LEU A 98 2.11 2.60 -4.14
CA LEU A 98 2.60 3.58 -3.17
C LEU A 98 2.21 5.00 -3.56
N ILE A 99 2.31 5.33 -4.85
CA ILE A 99 1.95 6.66 -5.37
C ILE A 99 0.47 6.97 -5.14
N ILE A 100 -0.42 6.01 -5.31
CA ILE A 100 -1.85 6.18 -5.04
C ILE A 100 -2.14 6.23 -3.55
N GLN A 101 -1.43 5.41 -2.77
CA GLN A 101 -1.64 5.31 -1.34
C GLN A 101 -1.24 6.59 -0.59
N LEU A 102 -0.13 7.24 -0.99
CA LEU A 102 0.41 8.41 -0.30
C LEU A 102 -0.60 9.58 -0.19
N PRO A 103 -1.25 10.06 -1.28
CA PRO A 103 -2.27 11.10 -1.20
C PRO A 103 -3.45 10.75 -0.28
N ILE A 104 -3.92 9.50 -0.33
CA ILE A 104 -5.03 9.02 0.52
C ILE A 104 -4.59 9.03 1.99
N LEU A 105 -3.37 8.60 2.27
CA LEU A 105 -2.80 8.62 3.63
C LEU A 105 -2.72 10.04 4.18
N PHE A 106 -2.19 11.00 3.40
CA PHE A 106 -2.10 12.40 3.82
C PHE A 106 -3.48 13.01 4.04
N ALA A 107 -4.43 12.73 3.15
CA ALA A 107 -5.80 13.20 3.29
C ALA A 107 -6.46 12.65 4.57
N LEU A 108 -6.37 11.34 4.81
CA LEU A 108 -6.91 10.72 6.04
C LEU A 108 -6.23 11.24 7.30
N PHE A 109 -4.91 11.45 7.28
CA PHE A 109 -4.21 12.09 8.38
C PHE A 109 -4.72 13.51 8.65
N GLY A 110 -5.03 14.26 7.59
CA GLY A 110 -5.69 15.57 7.68
C GLY A 110 -7.12 15.50 8.23
N VAL A 111 -7.88 14.43 7.95
CA VAL A 111 -9.21 14.19 8.54
C VAL A 111 -9.10 13.90 10.04
N LEU A 112 -8.17 13.01 10.43
CA LEU A 112 -7.92 12.62 11.83
C LEU A 112 -7.49 13.81 12.70
N ARG A 113 -6.76 14.76 12.12
CA ARG A 113 -6.34 16.00 12.81
C ARG A 113 -7.31 17.17 12.64
N GLY A 114 -8.31 17.04 11.77
CA GLY A 114 -9.24 18.11 11.41
C GLY A 114 -10.39 18.30 12.39
N GLY A 115 -10.44 17.55 13.49
CA GLY A 115 -11.47 17.66 14.53
C GLY A 115 -12.82 17.03 14.16
N ILE A 116 -12.91 16.29 13.05
CA ILE A 116 -14.15 15.63 12.61
C ILE A 116 -14.42 14.36 13.43
N ILE A 117 -13.37 13.71 13.93
CA ILE A 117 -13.46 12.54 14.80
C ILE A 117 -13.32 13.02 16.25
N PRO A 118 -14.28 12.73 17.15
CA PRO A 118 -14.18 13.04 18.57
C PRO A 118 -12.91 12.47 19.18
N GLU A 119 -12.24 13.23 20.05
CA GLU A 119 -10.94 12.85 20.61
C GLU A 119 -10.98 11.57 21.44
N ASP A 120 -12.12 11.28 22.06
CA ASP A 120 -12.38 10.09 22.88
C ASP A 120 -12.85 8.88 22.06
N SER A 121 -12.89 8.99 20.73
CA SER A 121 -13.26 7.89 19.84
C SER A 121 -12.26 6.75 19.93
N LYS A 122 -12.78 5.55 20.23
CA LYS A 122 -11.98 4.34 20.44
C LYS A 122 -12.36 3.21 19.50
N PHE A 123 -11.37 2.37 19.22
CA PHE A 123 -11.56 1.08 18.56
C PHE A 123 -10.64 0.05 19.22
N LEU A 124 -11.22 -1.00 19.82
CA LEU A 124 -10.49 -1.89 20.72
C LEU A 124 -9.81 -1.08 21.84
N TRP A 125 -8.48 -1.17 21.98
CA TRP A 125 -7.69 -0.35 22.90
C TRP A 125 -7.14 0.94 22.26
N LEU A 126 -7.34 1.14 20.96
CA LEU A 126 -6.82 2.32 20.26
C LEU A 126 -7.70 3.53 20.53
N GLU A 127 -7.07 4.65 20.86
CA GLU A 127 -7.64 5.98 20.65
C GLU A 127 -7.32 6.41 19.22
N LEU A 128 -8.33 6.77 18.44
CA LEU A 128 -8.16 6.95 16.98
C LEU A 128 -7.27 8.15 16.64
N THR A 129 -7.21 9.14 17.51
CA THR A 129 -6.47 10.40 17.33
C THR A 129 -5.05 10.35 17.90
N LYS A 130 -4.73 9.35 18.73
CA LYS A 130 -3.43 9.22 19.42
C LYS A 130 -2.67 7.97 18.95
N PRO A 131 -1.35 7.90 19.14
CA PRO A 131 -0.59 6.68 18.85
C PRO A 131 -1.07 5.48 19.68
N ASP A 132 -0.91 4.27 19.12
CA ASP A 132 -1.20 3.02 19.84
C ASP A 132 -0.34 2.91 21.12
N PRO A 133 -0.95 2.88 22.32
CA PRO A 133 -0.20 2.84 23.57
C PRO A 133 0.63 1.57 23.76
N PHE A 134 0.27 0.46 23.09
CA PHE A 134 0.95 -0.83 23.24
C PHE A 134 1.83 -1.20 22.04
N TYR A 135 1.87 -0.36 21.00
CA TYR A 135 2.62 -0.61 19.76
C TYR A 135 2.30 -1.97 19.10
N ILE A 136 1.10 -2.50 19.30
CA ILE A 136 0.63 -3.74 18.70
C ILE A 136 0.31 -3.51 17.22
N PHE A 137 -0.42 -2.43 16.89
CA PHE A 137 -0.81 -2.10 15.52
C PHE A 137 0.36 -1.77 14.59
N PRO A 138 1.43 -1.06 15.00
CA PRO A 138 2.63 -0.90 14.18
C PRO A 138 3.26 -2.25 13.83
N LEU A 139 3.39 -3.16 14.81
CA LEU A 139 3.94 -4.50 14.59
C LEU A 139 3.05 -5.32 13.65
N LEU A 140 1.72 -5.29 13.85
CA LEU A 140 0.76 -5.95 12.96
C LEU A 140 0.84 -5.40 11.54
N ASN A 141 0.94 -4.08 11.37
CA ASN A 141 1.10 -3.46 10.06
C ASN A 141 2.37 -3.91 9.37
N GLY A 142 3.49 -4.00 10.09
CA GLY A 142 4.73 -4.57 9.58
C GLY A 142 4.56 -6.03 9.15
N ALA A 143 4.00 -6.87 10.02
CA ALA A 143 3.80 -8.30 9.73
C ALA A 143 2.89 -8.54 8.51
N VAL A 144 1.76 -7.83 8.42
CA VAL A 144 0.85 -7.93 7.28
C VAL A 144 1.50 -7.38 6.01
N SER A 145 2.23 -6.26 6.08
CA SER A 145 2.94 -5.70 4.92
C SER A 145 4.04 -6.64 4.40
N PHE A 146 4.71 -7.37 5.30
CA PHE A 146 5.65 -8.41 4.92
C PHE A 146 4.96 -9.57 4.21
N PHE A 147 3.86 -10.07 4.77
CA PHE A 147 3.07 -11.15 4.17
C PHE A 147 2.52 -10.75 2.79
N GLN A 148 2.01 -9.52 2.68
CA GLN A 148 1.52 -8.95 1.42
C GLN A 148 2.62 -8.94 0.34
N GLN A 149 3.83 -8.48 0.65
CA GLN A 149 4.93 -8.48 -0.31
C GLN A 149 5.35 -9.89 -0.71
N LYS A 150 5.38 -10.82 0.24
CA LYS A 150 5.70 -12.23 -0.03
C LYS A 150 4.73 -12.87 -1.01
N LEU A 151 3.44 -12.52 -0.94
CA LEU A 151 2.42 -12.99 -1.89
C LEU A 151 2.60 -12.39 -3.30
N MET A 152 3.06 -11.14 -3.40
CA MET A 152 3.26 -10.47 -4.70
C MET A 152 4.50 -10.98 -5.45
N GLY A 153 5.43 -11.64 -4.76
CA GLY A 153 6.48 -12.45 -5.36
C GLY A 153 7.80 -12.43 -4.60
N ASN A 154 8.42 -13.61 -4.47
CA ASN A 154 9.83 -13.71 -4.14
C ASN A 154 10.65 -13.47 -5.40
N SER A 155 11.69 -12.67 -5.26
CA SER A 155 12.67 -12.39 -6.31
C SER A 155 14.06 -12.75 -5.78
N ASP A 156 14.85 -13.45 -6.59
CA ASP A 156 16.24 -13.78 -6.23
C ASP A 156 17.18 -12.58 -6.38
N ASN A 157 16.77 -11.53 -7.10
CA ASN A 157 17.47 -10.26 -7.14
C ASN A 157 17.60 -9.64 -5.72
N PRO A 158 18.84 -9.43 -5.21
CA PRO A 158 19.09 -8.92 -3.87
C PRO A 158 18.42 -7.57 -3.57
N GLN A 159 18.26 -6.72 -4.58
CA GLN A 159 17.62 -5.41 -4.42
C GLN A 159 16.13 -5.53 -4.06
N MET A 160 15.41 -6.43 -4.73
CA MET A 160 13.98 -6.67 -4.45
C MET A 160 13.81 -7.37 -3.11
N LYS A 161 14.71 -8.32 -2.79
CA LYS A 161 14.72 -9.00 -1.49
C LYS A 161 14.97 -8.04 -0.34
N ASN A 162 15.92 -7.11 -0.46
CA ASN A 162 16.15 -6.07 0.54
C ASN A 162 14.93 -5.17 0.71
N MET A 163 14.26 -4.79 -0.38
CA MET A 163 13.02 -4.00 -0.30
C MET A 163 11.92 -4.74 0.46
N MET A 164 11.77 -6.05 0.23
CA MET A 164 10.80 -6.91 0.91
C MET A 164 10.92 -6.88 2.44
N TYR A 165 12.14 -6.86 2.96
CA TYR A 165 12.39 -6.84 4.41
C TYR A 165 12.49 -5.42 4.99
N MET A 166 13.12 -4.50 4.27
CA MET A 166 13.32 -3.12 4.75
C MET A 166 12.01 -2.34 4.83
N PHE A 167 11.12 -2.49 3.84
CA PHE A 167 9.89 -1.71 3.80
C PHE A 167 8.95 -1.98 5.00
N PRO A 168 8.68 -3.24 5.39
CA PRO A 168 7.91 -3.53 6.60
C PRO A 168 8.54 -2.98 7.87
N ILE A 169 9.86 -3.10 8.00
CA ILE A 169 10.59 -2.57 9.16
C ILE A 169 10.43 -1.06 9.22
N MET A 170 10.67 -0.36 8.11
CA MET A 170 10.48 1.07 7.99
C MET A 170 9.03 1.47 8.32
N MET A 171 8.04 0.71 7.87
CA MET A 171 6.64 0.97 8.19
C MET A 171 6.32 0.84 9.67
N ILE A 172 6.95 -0.07 10.42
CA ILE A 172 6.83 -0.13 11.88
C ILE A 172 7.36 1.17 12.50
N PHE A 173 8.55 1.62 12.08
CA PHE A 173 9.17 2.87 12.55
C PHE A 173 8.47 4.15 12.09
N ILE A 174 7.67 4.12 11.04
CA ILE A 174 6.84 5.27 10.65
C ILE A 174 5.53 5.24 11.45
N SER A 175 4.93 4.06 11.61
CA SER A 175 3.62 3.89 12.23
C SER A 175 3.62 4.14 13.74
N TYR A 176 4.76 4.00 14.45
CA TYR A 176 4.77 4.16 15.91
C TYR A 176 4.34 5.55 16.39
N LYS A 177 4.52 6.61 15.59
CA LYS A 177 4.08 7.98 15.92
C LYS A 177 2.74 8.37 15.31
N MET A 178 2.13 7.49 14.52
CA MET A 178 0.92 7.81 13.77
C MET A 178 -0.34 7.61 14.64
N PRO A 179 -1.40 8.41 14.43
CA PRO A 179 -2.68 8.20 15.09
C PRO A 179 -3.24 6.79 14.85
N GLY A 180 -3.91 6.21 15.85
CA GLY A 180 -4.46 4.86 15.81
C GLY A 180 -5.44 4.64 14.66
N GLY A 181 -6.22 5.66 14.28
CA GLY A 181 -7.12 5.61 13.13
C GLY A 181 -6.38 5.45 11.80
N LEU A 182 -5.18 6.02 11.68
CA LEU A 182 -4.34 5.85 10.48
C LEU A 182 -3.75 4.44 10.43
N GLN A 183 -3.36 3.90 11.60
CA GLN A 183 -2.85 2.54 11.71
C GLN A 183 -3.93 1.49 11.42
N LEU A 184 -5.16 1.75 11.89
CA LEU A 184 -6.33 0.93 11.61
C LEU A 184 -6.64 0.91 10.11
N TYR A 185 -6.69 2.09 9.48
CA TYR A 185 -6.81 2.21 8.03
C TYR A 185 -5.74 1.39 7.30
N TRP A 186 -4.47 1.55 7.67
CA TRP A 186 -3.37 0.83 7.02
C TRP A 186 -3.56 -0.69 7.14
N LEU A 187 -3.89 -1.18 8.33
CA LEU A 187 -4.07 -2.60 8.60
C LEU A 187 -5.22 -3.16 7.76
N THR A 188 -6.39 -2.53 7.79
CA THR A 188 -7.56 -2.92 6.98
C THR A 188 -7.22 -2.90 5.49
N SER A 189 -6.52 -1.86 5.04
CA SER A 189 -6.14 -1.68 3.64
C SER A 189 -5.20 -2.79 3.16
N SER A 190 -4.20 -3.15 3.96
CA SER A 190 -3.25 -4.23 3.66
C SER A 190 -3.91 -5.61 3.74
N LEU A 191 -4.77 -5.86 4.73
CA LEU A 191 -5.55 -7.11 4.81
C LEU A 191 -6.47 -7.28 3.60
N THR A 192 -7.15 -6.21 3.18
CA THR A 192 -7.99 -6.24 1.97
C THR A 192 -7.15 -6.53 0.73
N ALA A 193 -5.95 -5.94 0.62
CA ALA A 193 -5.04 -6.21 -0.48
C ALA A 193 -4.54 -7.67 -0.48
N VAL A 194 -4.23 -8.25 0.69
CA VAL A 194 -3.88 -9.67 0.83
C VAL A 194 -5.03 -10.57 0.39
N LEU A 195 -6.26 -10.29 0.86
CA LEU A 195 -7.45 -11.04 0.46
C LEU A 195 -7.67 -10.95 -1.05
N GLN A 196 -7.58 -9.74 -1.61
CA GLN A 196 -7.70 -9.53 -3.04
C GLN A 196 -6.64 -10.33 -3.82
N GLN A 197 -5.38 -10.30 -3.39
CA GLN A 197 -4.30 -11.03 -4.06
C GLN A 197 -4.54 -12.54 -4.01
N TYR A 198 -5.00 -13.05 -2.87
CA TYR A 198 -5.36 -14.46 -2.72
C TYR A 198 -6.44 -14.88 -3.73
N PHE A 199 -7.51 -14.09 -3.91
CA PHE A 199 -8.54 -14.38 -4.91
C PHE A 199 -8.02 -14.27 -6.36
N ILE A 200 -7.17 -13.28 -6.64
CA ILE A 200 -6.55 -13.11 -7.97
C ILE A 200 -5.67 -14.31 -8.32
N MET A 201 -4.88 -14.80 -7.37
CA MET A 201 -4.02 -15.97 -7.56
C MET A 201 -4.88 -17.22 -7.80
N LYS A 202 -5.94 -17.44 -7.01
CA LYS A 202 -6.83 -18.59 -7.17
C LYS A 202 -7.61 -18.60 -8.50
N LYS A 203 -7.94 -17.43 -9.05
CA LYS A 203 -8.63 -17.28 -10.34
C LYS A 203 -7.67 -17.27 -11.54
N GLY A 204 -6.37 -17.09 -11.27
CA GLY A 204 -5.33 -16.81 -12.26
C GLY A 204 -4.48 -18.00 -12.67
N ASP A 205 -4.83 -19.21 -12.22
CA ASP A 205 -4.41 -20.51 -12.78
C ASP A 205 -5.52 -21.07 -13.67
#